data_AF-H6QRI6-F1
#
_entry.id   AF-H6QRI6-F1
#
_cell.length_a   1.000
_cell.length_b   1.000
_cell.length_c   1.000
_cell.angle_alpha   90.00
_cell.angle_beta   90.00
_cell.angle_gamma   90.00
#
_symmetry.space_group_name_H-M   'P 1'
#
loop_
_entity.id
_entity.type
_entity.pdbx_description
1 polymer ?
#
loop_
_entity_poly.entity_id
_entity_poly.type
_entity_poly.pdbx_seq_one_letter_code
_entity_poly.pdbx_strand_id
1 'polypeptide(L)'
;MEQPGELGEYDIGGVDEINIPEHDNLTRTEGQKLLHICMELQKMKMTPKEFITAFLQSNDPKIAYRQRYWRTETGLKGTMEVVRAIKMVTTSTTLGTHSWKEFISNEASCNYMVLFIYNSTSFISYMLSN
;
A
#
# COMPACT_ATOMS: atom_id res chain seq x y z
N MET A 1 5.49 48.53 -54.91
CA MET A 1 4.36 49.23 -54.28
C MET A 1 4.32 48.78 -52.83
N GLU A 2 4.64 49.73 -51.96
CA GLU A 2 4.48 49.74 -50.49
C GLU A 2 3.00 49.51 -50.09
N GLN A 3 2.72 48.60 -49.13
CA GLN A 3 2.39 48.81 -47.69
C GLN A 3 0.91 49.17 -47.41
N PRO A 4 0.35 49.13 -46.16
CA PRO A 4 0.88 48.70 -44.83
C PRO A 4 -0.08 47.79 -44.01
N GLY A 5 0.37 47.11 -42.95
CA GLY A 5 0.14 47.49 -41.53
C GLY A 5 -0.79 46.45 -40.87
N GLU A 6 -0.50 45.77 -39.76
CA GLU A 6 -0.42 46.27 -38.38
C GLU A 6 0.11 45.10 -37.50
N LEU A 7 1.34 45.16 -36.99
CA LEU A 7 1.73 45.47 -35.60
C LEU A 7 0.93 44.78 -34.48
N GLY A 8 1.62 43.89 -33.77
CA GLY A 8 1.18 43.30 -32.51
C GLY A 8 2.23 42.34 -31.93
N GLU A 9 3.42 42.87 -31.66
CA GLU A 9 4.51 42.19 -30.94
C GLU A 9 4.22 42.23 -29.43
N TYR A 10 4.18 41.07 -28.77
CA TYR A 10 4.46 40.96 -27.34
C TYR A 10 5.28 39.69 -27.09
N ASP A 11 6.59 39.81 -27.23
CA ASP A 11 7.52 38.99 -26.47
C ASP A 11 7.94 39.82 -25.26
N ILE A 12 7.81 39.28 -24.05
CA ILE A 12 8.87 39.16 -23.05
C ILE A 12 8.33 38.23 -21.96
N GLY A 13 8.97 37.07 -21.78
CA GLY A 13 8.78 36.30 -20.55
C GLY A 13 9.13 34.83 -20.65
N GLY A 14 10.31 34.50 -21.17
CA GLY A 14 10.92 33.21 -20.87
C GLY A 14 11.10 33.05 -19.36
N VAL A 15 10.33 32.13 -18.80
CA VAL A 15 10.83 31.24 -17.76
C VAL A 15 10.48 29.87 -18.26
N ASP A 16 11.52 29.09 -18.55
CA ASP A 16 11.44 27.74 -19.05
C ASP A 16 10.36 26.98 -18.27
N GLU A 17 9.20 26.79 -18.90
CA GLU A 17 8.37 25.64 -18.58
C GLU A 17 9.21 24.47 -19.03
N ILE A 18 10.04 23.99 -18.10
CA ILE A 18 10.72 22.71 -18.17
C ILE A 18 9.59 21.74 -18.45
N ASN A 19 9.43 21.47 -19.74
CA ASN A 19 8.56 20.47 -20.28
C ASN A 19 9.18 19.16 -19.79
N ILE A 20 8.88 18.79 -18.54
CA ILE A 20 9.16 17.46 -18.04
C ILE A 20 8.28 16.58 -18.91
N PRO A 21 8.84 15.86 -19.89
CA PRO A 21 8.01 15.15 -20.83
C PRO A 21 7.29 14.08 -20.02
N GLU A 22 5.97 14.14 -19.95
CA GLU A 22 5.11 13.07 -19.40
C GLU A 22 5.17 11.76 -20.23
N HIS A 23 6.19 11.62 -21.10
CA HIS A 23 6.30 10.57 -22.10
C HIS A 23 7.15 9.35 -21.70
N ASP A 24 7.67 9.23 -20.47
CA ASP A 24 8.53 8.10 -20.05
C ASP A 24 7.86 7.10 -19.07
N ASN A 25 6.53 7.15 -18.89
CA ASN A 25 5.83 6.16 -18.04
C ASN A 25 5.25 4.96 -18.80
N LEU A 26 5.39 4.90 -20.13
CA LEU A 26 4.72 3.88 -20.95
C LEU A 26 5.56 2.60 -21.22
N THR A 27 6.86 2.57 -20.93
CA THR A 27 7.75 1.47 -21.38
C THR A 27 8.64 0.87 -20.28
N ARG A 28 8.35 1.11 -19.00
CA ARG A 28 9.10 0.44 -17.92
C ARG A 28 8.54 -0.96 -17.69
N THR A 29 9.41 -1.96 -17.74
CA THR A 29 9.11 -3.32 -17.27
C THR A 29 8.75 -3.28 -15.78
N GLU A 30 7.96 -4.24 -15.31
CA GLU A 30 7.58 -4.31 -13.88
C GLU A 30 8.82 -4.34 -12.96
N GLY A 31 9.90 -5.00 -13.39
CA GLY A 31 11.17 -5.00 -12.67
C GLY A 31 11.81 -3.61 -12.53
N GLN A 32 11.76 -2.78 -13.58
CA GLN A 32 12.29 -1.42 -13.54
C GLN A 32 11.46 -0.51 -12.60
N LYS A 33 10.14 -0.68 -12.57
CA LYS A 33 9.26 0.04 -11.63
C LYS A 33 9.58 -0.33 -10.19
N LEU A 34 9.73 -1.63 -9.91
CA LEU A 34 10.07 -2.14 -8.58
C LEU A 34 11.44 -1.63 -8.11
N LEU A 35 12.46 -1.71 -8.98
CA LEU A 35 13.79 -1.19 -8.67
C LEU A 35 13.77 0.31 -8.37
N HIS A 36 13.04 1.08 -9.16
CA HIS A 36 12.90 2.51 -8.93
C HIS A 36 12.29 2.82 -7.55
N ILE A 37 11.19 2.14 -7.18
CA ILE A 37 10.58 2.31 -5.86
C ILE A 37 11.54 1.93 -4.74
N CYS A 38 12.25 0.81 -4.87
CA CYS A 38 13.25 0.38 -3.88
C CYS A 38 14.37 1.41 -3.71
N MET A 39 14.82 2.04 -4.80
CA MET A 39 15.83 3.10 -4.75
C MET A 39 15.30 4.33 -4.00
N GLU A 40 14.05 4.75 -4.24
CA GLU A 40 13.45 5.87 -3.51
C GLU A 40 13.32 5.58 -2.01
N LEU A 41 12.88 4.36 -1.65
CA LEU A 41 12.83 3.93 -0.25
C LEU A 41 14.23 3.96 0.41
N GLN A 42 15.25 3.49 -0.31
CA GLN A 42 16.63 3.48 0.18
C GLN A 42 17.17 4.90 0.41
N LYS A 43 16.85 5.87 -0.45
CA LYS A 43 17.21 7.29 -0.23
C LYS A 43 16.61 7.84 1.06
N MET A 44 15.42 7.38 1.43
CA MET A 44 14.75 7.72 2.69
C MET A 44 15.21 6.85 3.88
N LYS A 45 16.23 6.01 3.71
CA LYS A 45 16.72 5.04 4.72
C LYS A 45 15.63 4.09 5.22
N MET A 46 14.69 3.72 4.34
CA MET A 46 13.60 2.82 4.65
C MET A 46 13.71 1.56 3.80
N THR A 47 13.52 0.39 4.40
CA THR A 47 13.44 -0.88 3.68
C THR A 47 12.02 -1.12 3.16
N PRO A 48 11.83 -1.93 2.10
CA PRO A 48 10.49 -2.31 1.63
C PRO A 48 9.63 -2.97 2.72
N LYS A 49 10.25 -3.74 3.63
CA LYS A 49 9.56 -4.36 4.77
C LYS A 49 9.06 -3.31 5.77
N GLU A 50 9.89 -2.35 6.14
CA GLU A 50 9.50 -1.24 7.03
C GLU A 50 8.40 -0.40 6.38
N PHE A 51 8.52 -0.11 5.09
CA PHE A 51 7.49 0.62 4.36
C PHE A 51 6.13 -0.09 4.41
N ILE A 52 6.07 -1.39 4.07
CA ILE A 52 4.81 -2.15 4.08
C ILE A 52 4.20 -2.18 5.48
N THR A 53 5.02 -2.43 6.51
CA THR A 53 4.54 -2.48 7.90
C THR A 53 4.02 -1.10 8.35
N ALA A 54 4.79 -0.03 8.15
CA ALA A 54 4.37 1.33 8.49
C ALA A 54 3.15 1.77 7.69
N PHE A 55 3.08 1.41 6.40
CA PHE A 55 1.94 1.69 5.55
C PHE A 55 0.66 1.01 6.05
N LEU A 56 0.72 -0.23 6.54
CA LEU A 56 -0.45 -0.96 7.03
C LEU A 56 -0.88 -0.56 8.46
N GLN A 57 0.05 -0.04 9.26
CA GLN A 57 -0.20 0.35 10.67
C GLN A 57 -0.45 1.84 10.87
N SER A 58 -0.19 2.67 9.86
CA SER A 58 -0.33 4.12 9.98
C SER A 58 -1.79 4.55 10.19
N ASN A 59 -1.98 5.50 11.10
CA ASN A 59 -3.24 6.19 11.34
C ASN A 59 -3.33 7.54 10.61
N ASP A 60 -2.35 7.89 9.80
CA ASP A 60 -2.39 9.12 9.00
C ASP A 60 -3.61 9.10 8.06
N PRO A 61 -4.46 10.14 8.04
CA PRO A 61 -5.69 10.14 7.25
C PRO A 61 -5.49 9.87 5.74
N LYS A 62 -4.39 10.35 5.15
CA LYS A 62 -4.08 10.13 3.74
C LYS A 62 -3.65 8.69 3.48
N ILE A 63 -2.97 8.07 4.44
CA ILE A 63 -2.57 6.65 4.36
C ILE A 63 -3.77 5.75 4.64
N ALA A 64 -4.58 6.05 5.65
CA ALA A 64 -5.82 5.32 5.97
C ALA A 64 -6.78 5.29 4.77
N TYR A 65 -6.88 6.41 4.04
CA TYR A 65 -7.65 6.46 2.80
C TYR A 65 -7.14 5.47 1.73
N ARG A 66 -5.83 5.23 1.64
CA ARG A 66 -5.25 4.24 0.71
C ARG A 66 -5.40 2.81 1.24
N GLN A 67 -5.26 2.60 2.55
CA GLN A 67 -5.50 1.31 3.19
C GLN A 67 -6.95 0.84 3.01
N ARG A 68 -7.93 1.74 2.91
CA ARG A 68 -9.34 1.36 2.77
C ARG A 68 -9.56 0.40 1.60
N TYR A 69 -8.80 0.57 0.50
CA TYR A 69 -8.88 -0.28 -0.67
C TYR A 69 -8.46 -1.72 -0.39
N TRP A 70 -7.57 -1.94 0.58
CA TRP A 70 -7.16 -3.29 0.99
C TRP A 70 -8.27 -4.08 1.71
N ARG A 71 -9.28 -3.38 2.26
CA ARG A 71 -10.40 -3.97 3.01
C ARG A 71 -11.69 -4.07 2.21
N THR A 72 -11.79 -3.38 1.07
CA THR A 72 -12.97 -3.49 0.18
C THR A 72 -13.13 -4.91 -0.34
N GLU A 73 -14.36 -5.36 -0.60
CA GLU A 73 -14.62 -6.71 -1.11
C GLU A 73 -13.85 -7.00 -2.41
N THR A 74 -13.79 -6.03 -3.32
CA THR A 74 -13.02 -6.12 -4.57
C THR A 74 -11.51 -6.08 -4.35
N GLY A 75 -11.03 -5.26 -3.41
CA GLY A 75 -9.60 -5.16 -3.09
C GLY A 75 -9.07 -6.28 -2.19
N LEU A 76 -9.93 -6.95 -1.42
CA LEU A 76 -9.57 -8.02 -0.50
C LEU A 76 -8.92 -9.19 -1.25
N LYS A 77 -9.38 -9.50 -2.46
CA LYS A 77 -8.73 -10.51 -3.32
C LYS A 77 -7.26 -10.16 -3.55
N GLY A 78 -6.96 -8.91 -3.92
CA GLY A 78 -5.59 -8.45 -4.12
C GLY A 78 -4.76 -8.44 -2.84
N THR A 79 -5.36 -8.03 -1.72
CA THR A 79 -4.75 -8.13 -0.38
C THR A 79 -4.34 -9.56 -0.06
N MET A 80 -5.21 -10.54 -0.32
CA MET A 80 -4.91 -11.95 -0.08
C MET A 80 -3.79 -12.46 -0.99
N GLU A 81 -3.65 -11.96 -2.23
CA GLU A 81 -2.48 -12.27 -3.06
C GLU A 81 -1.18 -11.74 -2.45
N VAL A 82 -1.19 -10.53 -1.88
CA VAL A 82 -0.02 -10.00 -1.16
C VAL A 82 0.34 -10.89 0.03
N VAL A 83 -0.64 -11.30 0.83
CA VAL A 83 -0.42 -12.21 1.97
C VAL A 83 0.15 -13.55 1.50
N ARG A 84 -0.34 -14.11 0.38
CA ARG A 84 0.21 -15.34 -0.22
C ARG A 84 1.65 -15.16 -0.70
N ALA A 85 1.96 -14.03 -1.34
CA ALA A 85 3.32 -13.73 -1.76
C ALA A 85 4.28 -13.62 -0.55
N ILE A 86 3.85 -12.95 0.53
CA ILE A 86 4.61 -12.88 1.79
C ILE A 86 4.84 -14.28 2.37
N LYS A 87 3.79 -15.12 2.40
CA LYS A 87 3.91 -16.52 2.84
C LYS A 87 4.96 -17.25 2.02
N MET A 88 4.88 -17.21 0.69
CA MET A 88 5.80 -17.92 -0.20
C MET A 88 7.26 -17.53 0.06
N VAL A 89 7.54 -16.24 0.20
CA VAL A 89 8.90 -15.75 0.50
C VAL A 89 9.34 -16.23 1.88
N THR A 90 8.47 -16.15 2.89
CA THR A 90 8.78 -16.54 4.27
C THR A 90 9.03 -18.03 4.41
N THR A 91 8.18 -18.88 3.80
CA THR A 91 8.28 -20.34 3.88
C THR A 91 9.29 -20.94 2.91
N SER A 92 10.10 -20.13 2.23
CA SER A 92 11.19 -20.61 1.36
C SER A 92 12.31 -21.31 2.15
N THR A 93 12.36 -21.12 3.46
CA THR A 93 13.33 -21.74 4.37
C THR A 93 12.64 -22.62 5.41
N THR A 94 13.38 -23.56 5.99
CA THR A 94 12.89 -24.42 7.09
C THR A 94 12.53 -23.60 8.33
N LEU A 95 13.38 -22.63 8.70
CA LEU A 95 13.12 -21.69 9.79
C LEU A 95 11.85 -20.88 9.54
N GLY A 96 11.74 -20.25 8.36
CA GLY A 96 10.57 -19.43 8.04
C GLY A 96 9.28 -20.23 7.91
N THR A 97 9.36 -21.51 7.51
CA THR A 97 8.21 -22.42 7.56
C THR A 97 7.74 -22.68 8.99
N HIS A 98 8.66 -22.88 9.92
CA HIS A 98 8.31 -23.05 11.34
C HIS A 98 7.68 -21.78 11.90
N SER A 99 8.31 -20.62 11.69
CA SER A 99 7.79 -19.32 12.15
C SER A 99 6.42 -19.00 11.55
N TRP A 100 6.18 -19.32 10.27
CA TRP A 100 4.86 -19.13 9.65
C TRP A 100 3.79 -20.01 10.29
N LYS A 101 4.10 -21.28 10.60
CA LYS A 101 3.16 -22.20 11.26
C LYS A 101 2.81 -21.71 12.66
N GLU A 102 3.80 -21.29 13.43
CA GLU A 102 3.61 -20.72 14.76
C GLU A 102 2.74 -19.46 14.69
N PHE A 103 3.04 -18.54 13.77
CA PHE A 103 2.25 -17.33 13.55
C PHE A 103 0.77 -17.63 13.27
N ILE A 104 0.47 -18.52 12.30
CA ILE A 104 -0.92 -18.88 11.97
C ILE A 104 -1.61 -19.60 13.13
N SER A 105 -0.89 -20.46 13.85
CA SER A 105 -1.43 -21.14 15.03
C SER A 105 -1.85 -20.14 16.11
N ASN A 106 -1.03 -19.12 16.35
CA ASN A 106 -1.32 -18.06 17.33
C ASN A 106 -2.53 -17.22 16.89
N GLU A 107 -2.58 -16.79 15.63
CA GLU A 107 -3.72 -16.02 15.09
C GLU A 107 -5.03 -16.81 15.15
N ALA A 108 -5.01 -18.10 14.78
CA ALA A 108 -6.19 -18.96 14.88
C ALA A 108 -6.66 -19.10 16.34
N SER A 109 -5.73 -19.32 17.28
CA SER A 109 -6.03 -19.47 18.70
C SER A 109 -6.61 -18.19 19.31
N CYS A 110 -6.09 -17.01 18.95
CA CYS A 110 -6.64 -15.72 19.37
C CYS A 110 -8.06 -15.48 18.85
N ASN A 111 -8.38 -15.90 17.62
CA ASN A 111 -9.73 -15.76 17.06
C ASN A 111 -10.78 -16.56 17.87
N TYR A 112 -10.44 -17.78 18.30
CA TYR A 112 -11.33 -18.58 19.16
C TYR A 112 -11.58 -17.95 20.54
N MET A 113 -10.58 -17.26 21.11
CA MET A 113 -10.74 -16.55 22.39
C MET A 113 -11.68 -15.34 22.27
N VAL A 114 -11.61 -14.59 21.17
CA VAL A 114 -12.51 -13.44 20.92
C VAL A 114 -13.96 -13.91 20.76
N LEU A 115 -14.20 -15.00 20.02
CA LEU A 115 -15.54 -15.58 19.85
C LEU A 115 -16.12 -16.15 21.15
N PHE A 116 -15.29 -16.77 21.99
CA PHE A 116 -15.72 -17.31 23.28
C PHE A 116 -16.10 -16.20 24.25
N ILE A 117 -15.29 -15.13 24.35
CA ILE A 117 -15.61 -13.96 25.19
C ILE A 117 -16.90 -13.29 24.72
N TYR A 118 -17.08 -13.07 23.41
CA TYR A 118 -18.30 -12.44 22.86
C TYR A 118 -19.57 -13.24 23.16
N ASN A 119 -19.50 -14.58 23.05
CA ASN A 119 -20.60 -15.46 23.40
C ASN A 119 -20.84 -15.50 24.92
N SER A 120 -19.79 -15.52 25.74
CA SER A 120 -19.93 -15.48 27.21
C SER A 120 -20.48 -14.14 27.72
N THR A 121 -20.07 -13.00 27.19
CA THR A 121 -20.66 -11.69 27.56
C THR A 121 -22.10 -11.56 27.10
N SER A 122 -22.45 -12.09 25.92
CA SER A 122 -23.84 -12.15 25.47
C SER A 122 -24.67 -13.02 26.41
N PHE A 123 -24.18 -14.21 26.78
CA PHE A 123 -24.84 -15.13 27.70
C PHE A 123 -25.03 -14.55 29.11
N ILE A 124 -24.02 -13.87 29.66
CA ILE A 124 -24.12 -13.19 30.98
C ILE A 124 -25.11 -12.02 30.91
N SER A 125 -25.14 -11.26 29.82
CA SER A 125 -26.12 -10.19 29.61
C SER A 125 -27.56 -10.71 29.52
N TYR A 126 -27.78 -11.87 28.90
CA TYR A 126 -29.09 -12.54 28.86
C TYR A 126 -29.51 -13.09 30.23
N MET A 127 -28.57 -13.56 31.06
CA MET A 127 -28.87 -14.09 32.40
C MET A 127 -29.11 -13.01 33.46
N LEU A 128 -28.61 -11.79 33.27
CA LEU A 128 -28.85 -10.64 34.16
C LEU A 128 -30.10 -9.81 33.78
N SER A 129 -30.72 -10.12 32.64
CA SER A 129 -31.92 -9.44 32.14
C SER A 129 -33.22 -10.24 32.35
N ASN A 130 -33.18 -11.34 33.10
CA ASN A 130 -34.33 -12.18 33.50
C ASN A 130 -34.49 -12.20 35.02
#